data_AF-A0A0J8QME2-F1
#
_entry.id   AF-A0A0J8QME2-F1
#
_cell.length_a   1.000
_cell.length_b   1.000
_cell.length_c   1.000
_cell.angle_alpha   90.00
_cell.angle_beta   90.00
_cell.angle_gamma   90.00
#
_symmetry.space_group_name_H-M   'P 1'
#
loop_
_entity.id
_entity.type
_entity.pdbx_description
1 polymer ?
#
loop_
_entity_poly.entity_id
_entity_poly.type
_entity_poly.pdbx_seq_one_letter_code
_entity_poly.pdbx_strand_id
1 'polypeptide(L)'
;MPKITEILFDCDNTLVLSEELAFEACADIANEILEKNNIDHRYTGDQLIVDFVGQNFRGMMVSLQAKFNFTLTPEELEAYVKEEENRVIAKLVAKAKPCVGANEELEKLAKSGKNIDQQSPRKGVLEYAAPPIHSKYANEAWDAVGSSME
;
A
#
# COMPACT_ATOMS: atom_id res chain seq x y z
N MET A 1 11.39 -8.32 -34.12
CA MET A 1 11.18 -8.01 -32.69
C MET A 1 10.74 -9.28 -31.99
N PRO A 2 11.25 -9.58 -30.79
CA PRO A 2 10.76 -10.72 -29.99
C PRO A 2 9.27 -10.52 -29.63
N LYS A 3 8.53 -11.63 -29.52
CA LYS A 3 7.12 -11.62 -29.11
C LYS A 3 7.05 -11.46 -27.60
N ILE A 4 6.34 -10.44 -27.12
CA ILE A 4 6.07 -10.23 -25.69
C ILE A 4 4.93 -11.18 -25.27
N THR A 5 5.19 -12.03 -24.30
CA THR A 5 4.26 -13.04 -23.79
C THR A 5 3.72 -12.72 -22.40
N GLU A 6 4.47 -11.97 -21.60
CA GLU A 6 4.15 -11.57 -20.24
C GLU A 6 4.17 -10.05 -20.05
N ILE A 7 3.29 -9.55 -19.19
CA ILE A 7 3.32 -8.17 -18.70
C ILE A 7 3.30 -8.22 -17.18
N LEU A 8 4.26 -7.55 -16.56
CA LEU A 8 4.38 -7.39 -15.12
C LEU A 8 3.87 -6.00 -14.75
N PHE A 9 2.82 -5.93 -13.94
CA PHE A 9 2.29 -4.67 -13.44
C PHE A 9 2.84 -4.39 -12.06
N ASP A 10 3.31 -3.16 -11.86
CA ASP A 10 3.36 -2.58 -10.51
C ASP A 10 1.93 -2.32 -10.03
N CYS A 11 1.74 -2.21 -8.72
CA CYS A 11 0.43 -1.94 -8.14
C CYS A 11 0.22 -0.45 -7.89
N ASP A 12 1.09 0.14 -7.07
CA ASP A 12 0.92 1.49 -6.54
C ASP A 12 1.01 2.50 -7.69
N ASN A 13 -0.03 3.33 -7.85
CA ASN A 13 -0.20 4.33 -8.91
C ASN A 13 -0.13 3.80 -10.36
N THR A 14 -0.08 2.48 -10.56
CA THR A 14 -0.18 1.83 -11.87
C THR A 14 -1.55 1.17 -12.05
N LEU A 15 -1.98 0.37 -11.07
CA LEU A 15 -3.30 -0.28 -11.08
C LEU A 15 -4.27 0.38 -10.09
N VAL A 16 -3.75 0.85 -8.94
CA VAL A 16 -4.56 1.39 -7.84
C VAL A 16 -3.95 2.71 -7.38
N LEU A 17 -4.80 3.70 -7.10
CA LEU A 17 -4.42 4.98 -6.47
C LEU A 17 -4.22 4.76 -4.97
N SER A 18 -3.16 4.06 -4.61
CA SER A 18 -2.89 3.56 -3.25
C SER A 18 -1.74 4.27 -2.53
N GLU A 19 -0.81 4.90 -3.26
CA GLU A 19 0.39 5.48 -2.66
C GLU A 19 0.06 6.61 -1.68
N GLU A 20 -0.75 7.59 -2.12
CA GLU A 20 -1.19 8.70 -1.27
C GLU A 20 -1.87 8.21 0.01
N LEU A 21 -2.77 7.22 -0.12
CA LEU A 21 -3.47 6.63 1.02
C LEU A 21 -2.52 5.93 2.00
N ALA A 22 -1.51 5.21 1.49
CA ALA A 22 -0.51 4.57 2.33
C ALA A 22 0.30 5.61 3.10
N PHE A 23 0.73 6.69 2.45
CA PHE A 23 1.49 7.76 3.09
C PHE A 23 0.66 8.60 4.05
N GLU A 24 -0.63 8.81 3.79
CA GLU A 24 -1.51 9.42 4.79
C GLU A 24 -1.58 8.58 6.07
N ALA A 25 -1.71 7.25 5.96
CA ALA A 25 -1.73 6.37 7.14
C ALA A 25 -0.39 6.40 7.91
N CYS A 26 0.73 6.44 7.20
CA CYS A 26 2.05 6.66 7.78
C CYS A 26 2.15 8.01 8.49
N ALA A 27 1.56 9.08 7.94
CA ALA A 27 1.56 10.41 8.53
C ALA A 27 0.76 10.44 9.84
N ASP A 28 -0.38 9.76 9.87
CA ASP A 28 -1.18 9.61 11.09
C ASP A 28 -0.34 8.99 12.23
N ILE A 29 0.40 7.91 11.95
CA ILE A 29 1.28 7.26 12.94
C ILE A 29 2.47 8.14 13.33
N ALA A 30 3.13 8.78 12.36
CA ALA A 30 4.25 9.68 12.62
C ALA A 30 3.83 10.83 13.55
N ASN A 31 2.65 11.41 13.31
CA ASN A 31 2.09 12.48 14.12
C ASN A 31 1.78 12.04 15.55
N GLU A 32 1.24 10.83 15.74
CA GLU A 32 1.04 10.26 17.08
C GLU A 32 2.35 10.09 17.85
N ILE A 33 3.42 9.63 17.16
CA ILE A 33 4.75 9.47 17.77
C ILE A 33 5.33 10.82 18.17
N LEU A 34 5.22 11.82 17.29
CA LEU A 34 5.70 13.18 17.58
C LEU A 34 4.93 13.78 18.77
N GLU A 35 3.62 13.61 18.82
CA GLU A 35 2.78 14.07 19.93
C GLU A 35 3.16 13.42 21.26
N LYS A 36 3.37 12.10 21.29
CA LYS A 36 3.85 11.37 22.47
C LYS A 36 5.21 11.86 22.99
N ASN A 37 6.03 12.44 22.10
CA ASN A 37 7.34 13.00 22.42
C ASN A 37 7.28 14.54 22.64
N ASN A 38 6.08 15.13 22.76
CA ASN A 38 5.87 16.58 22.93
C ASN A 38 6.48 17.42 21.80
N ILE A 39 6.41 16.92 20.56
CA ILE A 39 6.86 17.62 19.36
C ILE A 39 5.63 18.13 18.59
N ASP A 40 5.55 19.44 18.39
CA ASP A 40 4.40 20.12 17.74
C ASP A 40 4.39 20.01 16.21
N HIS A 41 5.43 19.42 15.61
CA HIS A 41 5.48 19.20 14.17
C HIS A 41 4.40 18.21 13.71
N ARG A 42 3.77 18.48 12.57
CA ARG A 42 2.75 17.60 11.98
C ARG A 42 3.01 17.43 10.49
N TYR A 43 2.95 16.18 10.06
CA TYR A 43 3.11 15.75 8.69
C TYR A 43 1.77 15.51 8.01
N THR A 44 1.72 15.86 6.74
CA THR A 44 0.79 15.30 5.74
C THR A 44 1.45 14.13 5.01
N GLY A 45 0.66 13.32 4.29
CA GLY A 45 1.19 12.24 3.45
C GLY A 45 2.23 12.75 2.45
N ASP A 46 1.91 13.82 1.73
CA ASP A 46 2.81 14.46 0.75
C ASP A 46 4.14 14.91 1.35
N GLN A 47 4.12 15.49 2.55
CA GLN A 47 5.33 15.92 3.24
C GLN A 47 6.19 14.72 3.66
N LEU A 48 5.58 13.62 4.10
CA LEU A 48 6.33 12.38 4.40
C LEU A 48 6.99 11.80 3.14
N ILE A 49 6.28 11.78 2.01
CA ILE A 49 6.82 11.26 0.74
C ILE A 49 8.10 12.01 0.36
N VAL A 50 8.08 13.34 0.45
CA VAL A 50 9.23 14.18 0.10
C VAL A 50 10.39 13.99 1.07
N ASP A 51 10.12 14.00 2.38
CA ASP A 51 11.16 13.92 3.41
C ASP A 51 11.83 12.53 3.48
N PHE A 52 11.10 11.46 3.14
CA PHE A 52 11.52 10.07 3.38
C PHE A 52 11.45 9.19 2.12
N VAL A 53 11.56 9.79 0.94
CA VAL A 53 11.51 9.08 -0.34
C VAL A 53 12.49 7.88 -0.38
N GLY A 54 12.00 6.74 -0.87
CA GLY A 54 12.80 5.51 -1.01
C GLY A 54 13.05 4.75 0.30
N GLN A 55 12.45 5.17 1.43
CA GLN A 55 12.53 4.45 2.69
C GLN A 55 11.26 3.64 2.94
N ASN A 56 11.40 2.47 3.55
CA ASN A 56 10.27 1.77 4.16
C ASN A 56 9.90 2.42 5.51
N PHE A 57 8.77 2.02 6.10
CA PHE A 57 8.27 2.62 7.35
C PHE A 57 9.31 2.58 8.48
N ARG A 58 10.03 1.47 8.64
CA ARG A 58 11.11 1.36 9.64
C ARG A 58 12.22 2.38 9.40
N GLY A 59 12.70 2.51 8.17
CA GLY A 59 13.70 3.50 7.79
C GLY A 59 13.22 4.93 8.09
N MET A 60 11.96 5.21 7.76
CA MET A 60 11.32 6.49 8.07
C MET A 60 11.29 6.77 9.57
N MET A 61 10.96 5.79 10.42
CA MET A 61 10.97 5.98 11.88
C MET A 61 12.38 6.22 12.45
N VAL A 62 13.41 5.59 11.88
CA VAL A 62 14.81 5.85 12.27
C VAL A 62 15.22 7.27 11.88
N SER A 63 14.85 7.70 10.67
CA SER A 63 15.11 9.07 10.20
C SER A 63 14.35 10.12 11.01
N LEU A 64 13.11 9.81 11.43
CA LEU A 64 12.27 10.68 12.26
C LEU A 64 12.87 10.89 13.66
N GLN A 65 13.32 9.81 14.31
CA GLN A 65 14.05 9.84 15.59
C GLN A 65 15.28 10.76 15.50
N ALA A 66 16.09 10.60 14.45
CA ALA A 66 17.27 11.43 14.23
C ALA A 66 16.92 12.91 13.97
N LYS A 67 15.85 13.19 13.20
CA LYS A 67 15.42 14.54 12.85
C LYS A 67 14.95 15.35 14.05
N PHE A 68 14.22 14.72 14.98
CA PHE A 68 13.62 15.40 16.13
C PHE A 68 14.29 15.05 17.47
N ASN A 69 15.39 14.30 17.44
CA ASN A 69 16.20 13.95 18.59
C ASN A 69 15.41 13.25 19.72
N PHE A 70 14.62 12.24 19.36
CA PHE A 70 13.96 11.33 20.29
C PHE A 70 14.35 9.88 20.00
N THR A 71 14.03 8.98 20.92
CA THR A 71 14.34 7.55 20.80
C THR A 71 13.10 6.73 21.08
N LEU A 72 12.84 5.74 20.24
CA LEU A 72 11.89 4.65 20.48
C LEU A 72 12.67 3.44 20.96
N THR A 73 12.09 2.67 21.89
CA THR A 73 12.66 1.35 22.19
C THR A 73 12.49 0.42 20.98
N PRO A 74 13.31 -0.64 20.86
CA PRO A 74 13.12 -1.64 19.81
C PRO A 74 11.69 -2.20 19.79
N GLU A 75 11.10 -2.44 20.96
CA GLU A 75 9.74 -2.97 21.10
C GLU A 75 8.67 -1.99 20.61
N GLU A 76 8.82 -0.70 20.91
CA GLU A 76 7.93 0.35 20.41
C GLU A 76 8.02 0.46 18.88
N LEU A 77 9.23 0.43 18.33
CA LEU A 77 9.44 0.46 16.89
C LEU A 77 8.78 -0.75 16.20
N GLU A 78 8.96 -1.96 16.73
CA GLU A 78 8.28 -3.15 16.19
C GLU A 78 6.76 -3.05 16.28
N ALA A 79 6.22 -2.49 17.36
CA ALA A 79 4.79 -2.31 17.52
C ALA A 79 4.23 -1.35 16.46
N TYR A 80 4.91 -0.21 16.21
CA TYR A 80 4.49 0.74 15.17
C TYR A 80 4.65 0.18 13.76
N VAL A 81 5.69 -0.60 13.48
CA VAL A 81 5.87 -1.25 12.16
C VAL A 81 4.72 -2.21 11.86
N LYS A 82 4.28 -3.00 12.85
CA LYS A 82 3.12 -3.89 12.70
C LYS A 82 1.81 -3.13 12.54
N GLU A 83 1.66 -2.05 13.30
CA GLU A 83 0.47 -1.22 13.27
C GLU A 83 0.34 -0.45 11.94
N GLU A 84 1.46 -0.04 11.33
CA GLU A 84 1.46 0.61 10.02
C GLU A 84 0.76 -0.23 8.96
N GLU A 85 1.11 -1.51 8.86
CA GLU A 85 0.47 -2.41 7.89
C GLU A 85 -1.05 -2.45 8.09
N ASN A 86 -1.52 -2.60 9.34
CA ASN A 86 -2.95 -2.62 9.65
C ASN A 86 -3.66 -1.32 9.24
N ARG A 87 -3.05 -0.16 9.51
CA ARG A 87 -3.66 1.14 9.19
C ARG A 87 -3.67 1.43 7.70
N VAL A 88 -2.60 1.05 7.00
CA VAL A 88 -2.55 1.12 5.54
C VAL A 88 -3.64 0.25 4.93
N ILE A 89 -3.80 -1.00 5.38
CA ILE A 89 -4.88 -1.89 4.94
C ILE A 89 -6.25 -1.24 5.18
N ALA A 90 -6.50 -0.78 6.41
CA ALA A 90 -7.79 -0.18 6.76
C ALA A 90 -8.12 1.04 5.88
N LYS A 91 -7.12 1.89 5.58
CA LYS A 91 -7.31 3.07 4.75
C LYS A 91 -7.53 2.71 3.28
N LEU A 92 -6.82 1.70 2.77
CA LEU A 92 -7.01 1.19 1.41
C LEU A 92 -8.37 0.52 1.23
N VAL A 93 -8.79 -0.35 2.16
CA VAL A 93 -10.13 -0.95 2.16
C VAL A 93 -11.23 0.11 2.09
N ALA A 94 -11.05 1.20 2.82
CA ALA A 94 -12.06 2.26 2.90
C ALA A 94 -12.08 3.20 1.67
N LYS A 95 -10.94 3.43 1.03
CA LYS A 95 -10.78 4.57 0.09
C LYS A 95 -10.11 4.24 -1.25
N ALA A 96 -9.49 3.08 -1.40
CA ALA A 96 -8.73 2.74 -2.60
C ALA A 96 -9.62 2.77 -3.85
N LYS A 97 -9.05 3.24 -4.94
CA LYS A 97 -9.72 3.31 -6.25
C LYS A 97 -8.76 2.82 -7.33
N PRO A 98 -9.28 2.16 -8.37
CA PRO A 98 -8.45 1.83 -9.52
C PRO A 98 -7.92 3.11 -10.19
N CYS A 99 -6.73 3.02 -10.79
CA CYS A 99 -6.24 4.06 -11.69
C CYS A 99 -7.16 4.19 -12.91
N VAL A 100 -7.26 5.41 -13.46
CA VAL A 100 -8.09 5.68 -14.64
C VAL A 100 -7.64 4.78 -15.81
N GLY A 101 -8.55 4.00 -16.37
CA GLY A 101 -8.27 3.10 -17.49
C GLY A 101 -7.66 1.75 -17.10
N ALA A 102 -7.27 1.54 -15.83
CA ALA A 102 -6.58 0.33 -15.41
C ALA A 102 -7.45 -0.92 -15.60
N ASN A 103 -8.71 -0.86 -15.18
CA ASN A 103 -9.63 -1.99 -15.31
C ASN A 103 -9.90 -2.32 -16.78
N GLU A 104 -10.11 -1.31 -17.62
CA GLU A 104 -10.38 -1.48 -19.05
C GLU A 104 -9.18 -2.09 -19.78
N GLU A 105 -7.95 -1.68 -19.44
CA GLU A 105 -6.74 -2.27 -20.02
C GLU A 105 -6.50 -3.71 -19.53
N LEU A 106 -6.73 -3.99 -18.24
CA LEU A 106 -6.66 -5.35 -17.71
C LEU A 106 -7.68 -6.28 -18.39
N GLU A 107 -8.91 -5.82 -18.64
CA GLU A 107 -9.91 -6.58 -19.39
C GLU A 107 -9.49 -6.88 -20.83
N LYS A 108 -8.93 -5.89 -21.54
CA LYS A 108 -8.42 -6.07 -22.90
C LYS A 108 -7.28 -7.09 -22.92
N LEU A 109 -6.38 -7.01 -21.95
CA LEU A 109 -5.25 -7.92 -21.84
C LEU A 109 -5.70 -9.34 -21.51
N ALA A 110 -6.67 -9.50 -20.60
CA ALA A 110 -7.25 -10.81 -20.29
C ALA A 110 -7.86 -11.48 -21.53
N LYS A 111 -8.53 -10.70 -22.40
CA LYS A 111 -9.09 -11.18 -23.68
C LYS A 111 -8.02 -11.49 -24.74
N SER A 112 -6.81 -10.96 -24.60
CA SER A 112 -5.73 -11.11 -25.58
C SER A 112 -4.94 -12.43 -25.48
N GLY A 113 -5.17 -13.23 -24.43
CA GLY A 113 -4.46 -14.50 -24.19
C GLY A 113 -3.01 -14.33 -23.71
N LYS A 114 -2.62 -13.12 -23.26
CA LYS A 114 -1.34 -12.86 -22.60
C LYS A 114 -1.41 -13.22 -21.12
N ASN A 115 -0.30 -13.66 -20.55
CA ASN A 115 -0.20 -13.87 -19.12
C ASN A 115 0.02 -12.53 -18.41
N ILE A 116 -0.77 -12.26 -17.37
CA ILE A 116 -0.70 -11.06 -16.56
C ILE A 116 -0.31 -11.47 -15.15
N ASP A 117 0.69 -10.79 -14.57
CA ASP A 117 1.06 -10.95 -13.16
C ASP A 117 1.21 -9.56 -12.51
N GLN A 118 0.81 -9.48 -11.24
CA GLN A 118 0.92 -8.27 -10.42
C GLN A 118 2.10 -8.43 -9.46
N GLN A 119 3.06 -7.52 -9.55
CA GLN A 119 4.13 -7.45 -8.59
C GLN A 119 3.79 -6.44 -7.50
N SER A 120 3.89 -6.88 -6.24
CA SER A 120 3.80 -5.98 -5.10
C SER A 120 4.66 -6.48 -3.95
N PRO A 121 5.41 -5.58 -3.29
CA PRO A 121 6.13 -5.92 -2.07
C PRO A 121 5.19 -6.14 -0.86
N ARG A 122 3.90 -5.78 -0.98
CA ARG A 122 2.88 -5.84 0.09
C ARG A 122 1.77 -6.85 -0.24
N LYS A 123 2.09 -8.15 -0.25
CA LYS A 123 1.13 -9.21 -0.62
C LYS A 123 -0.16 -9.22 0.22
N GLY A 124 -0.10 -8.95 1.53
CA GLY A 124 -1.28 -8.99 2.41
C GLY A 124 -2.23 -7.80 2.25
N VAL A 125 -1.74 -6.69 1.70
CA VAL A 125 -2.52 -5.44 1.55
C VAL A 125 -3.42 -5.48 0.32
N LEU A 126 -3.04 -6.25 -0.70
CA LEU A 126 -3.68 -6.22 -2.01
C LEU A 126 -4.84 -7.18 -2.18
N GLU A 127 -4.93 -8.24 -1.36
CA GLU A 127 -6.08 -9.15 -1.35
C GLU A 127 -7.40 -8.38 -1.08
N TYR A 128 -7.30 -7.22 -0.44
CA TYR A 128 -8.41 -6.35 -0.08
C TYR A 128 -8.63 -5.13 -0.98
N ALA A 129 -7.65 -4.74 -1.81
CA ALA A 129 -7.64 -3.40 -2.45
C ALA A 129 -7.63 -3.42 -3.99
N ALA A 130 -7.24 -4.52 -4.63
CA ALA A 130 -7.20 -4.62 -6.08
C ALA A 130 -8.35 -5.51 -6.62
N PRO A 131 -8.98 -5.15 -7.75
CA PRO A 131 -9.85 -6.09 -8.44
C PRO A 131 -9.02 -7.32 -8.86
N PRO A 132 -9.55 -8.55 -8.69
CA PRO A 132 -8.80 -9.75 -9.01
C PRO A 132 -8.41 -9.73 -10.49
N ILE A 133 -7.11 -9.61 -10.76
CA ILE A 133 -6.58 -9.86 -12.10
C ILE A 133 -6.85 -11.34 -12.37
N HIS A 134 -7.62 -11.64 -13.41
CA HIS A 134 -8.05 -12.98 -13.81
C HIS A 134 -6.86 -13.90 -14.13
N SER A 135 -6.16 -14.33 -13.10
CA SER A 135 -5.35 -15.52 -13.05
C SER A 135 -6.26 -16.65 -12.56
N LYS A 136 -6.13 -17.83 -13.15
CA LYS A 136 -6.90 -19.07 -12.88
C LYS A 136 -6.96 -19.54 -11.41
N TYR A 137 -6.43 -18.76 -10.47
CA TYR A 137 -6.33 -19.02 -9.04
C TYR A 137 -7.07 -18.00 -8.16
N ALA A 138 -7.72 -16.97 -8.72
CA ALA A 138 -8.32 -15.88 -7.94
C ALA A 138 -9.82 -16.06 -7.61
N ASN A 139 -10.53 -16.96 -8.29
CA ASN A 139 -11.99 -17.08 -8.15
C ASN A 139 -12.45 -17.68 -6.81
N GLU A 140 -11.62 -18.49 -6.14
CA GLU A 140 -12.03 -19.18 -4.90
C GLU A 140 -12.08 -18.26 -3.67
N ALA A 141 -11.35 -17.13 -3.69
CA ALA A 141 -11.23 -16.24 -2.53
C ALA A 141 -12.40 -15.24 -2.40
N TRP A 142 -12.99 -14.77 -3.51
CA TRP A 142 -14.09 -13.80 -3.48
C TRP A 142 -15.47 -14.43 -3.28
N ASP A 143 -15.70 -15.65 -3.79
CA ASP A 143 -16.98 -16.36 -3.58
C ASP A 143 -17.22 -16.70 -2.09
N ALA A 144 -16.13 -16.86 -1.30
CA ALA A 144 -16.17 -17.08 0.14
C ALA A 144 -16.47 -15.80 0.94
N VAL A 145 -16.10 -14.62 0.44
CA VAL A 145 -16.34 -13.33 1.10
C VAL A 145 -17.71 -12.76 0.72
N GLY A 146 -18.12 -12.89 -0.55
CA GLY A 146 -19.42 -12.42 -1.05
C GLY A 146 -20.63 -13.16 -0.48
N SER A 147 -20.49 -14.42 -0.05
CA SER A 147 -21.59 -15.20 0.55
C SER A 147 -21.85 -14.90 2.04
N SER A 148 -21.14 -13.93 2.64
CA SER A 148 -21.31 -13.57 4.06
C SER A 148 -21.89 -12.16 4.27
N MET A 149 -22.31 -11.48 3.20
CA MET A 149 -22.99 -10.18 3.25
C MET A 149 -24.38 -10.18 2.60
N GLU A 150 -25.08 -11.31 2.61
CA GLU A 150 -26.56 -11.39 2.48
C GLU A 150 -27.19 -11.97 3.74
#